data_AF-A0A6P7JV70-F1
#
_entry.id   AF-A0A6P7JV70-F1
#
_cell.length_a   1.000
_cell.length_b   1.000
_cell.length_c   1.000
_cell.angle_alpha   90.00
_cell.angle_beta   90.00
_cell.angle_gamma   90.00
#
_symmetry.space_group_name_H-M   'P 1'
#
loop_
_entity.id
_entity.type
_entity.pdbx_description
1 polymer ?
#
loop_
_entity_poly.entity_id
_entity_poly.type
_entity_poly.pdbx_seq_one_letter_code
_entity_poly.pdbx_strand_id
1 'polypeptide(L)'
;MQQVLDNLKDLPSGTGAKDIDLIFLRGIMESPIVRSLAKAHERLEEVKLQAVRGDNVQLVTDILDSLDKLPDKDAAAAELARILQEPHFKSLIEAHDKVAAKHYEIPHAAVNSNYLLTSSLMPADAVRMIGIQKKAGEPLGVTFRVVQGEMVIARILHGSSIDRQGMLHTGDIIREVNGREVGSNPHELQELLRDCSGSITLKVLPSYRDTPAPPQVYLKPHFSYNPATDNLIPCKEAGLAFSKGDILHVVNKEDPNWWQARKVVGGATGLIPSQFLEEKRKAFVRRDCDSSGSGMLCGTRTAKKKKKKMMYLTAKNAEFDRYELQIYEEVAKMPPFQRKTLVLIGAQGVGRRSLKNRLVVINPLRYGTTVPFTSRRPREEEKDGQNYCFVAREQMEKDIKESRYLEHGEYDGNLYGTKIDSIHEVVEAGRTCILDVNPQALKVLKTAEFMPFVVFIAAPELDTLRAMHKAVVDAGLTTKLLTENDLKKTVDESARIRRAYSHYFDLTIINDNLDKAFDKLQEAVERLFIEPQWVPVSWVY
;
A
#
# COMPACT_ATOMS: atom_id res chain seq x y z
N MET A 1 26.12 24.81 5.93
CA MET A 1 27.27 24.56 5.01
C MET A 1 28.47 25.47 5.30
N GLN A 2 28.29 26.79 5.43
CA GLN A 2 29.39 27.74 5.72
C GLN A 2 30.13 27.43 7.03
N GLN A 3 29.38 27.08 8.09
CA GLN A 3 29.94 26.68 9.39
C GLN A 3 30.85 25.45 9.32
N VAL A 4 30.58 24.51 8.41
CA VAL A 4 31.42 23.31 8.21
C VAL A 4 32.73 23.68 7.48
N LEU A 5 32.67 24.60 6.51
CA LEU A 5 33.84 25.13 5.81
C LEU A 5 34.76 25.94 6.75
N ASP A 6 34.17 26.70 7.67
CA ASP A 6 34.92 27.48 8.65
C ASP A 6 35.56 26.55 9.69
N ASN A 7 34.83 25.55 10.19
CA ASN A 7 35.41 24.52 11.07
C ASN A 7 36.52 23.71 10.39
N LEU A 8 36.44 23.48 9.07
CA LEU A 8 37.49 22.82 8.26
C LEU A 8 38.80 23.62 8.14
N LYS A 9 38.80 24.91 8.48
CA LYS A 9 40.02 25.75 8.52
C LYS A 9 40.72 25.67 9.88
N ASP A 10 39.97 25.36 10.93
CA ASP A 10 40.43 25.39 12.32
C ASP A 10 40.80 24.01 12.87
N LEU A 11 40.87 22.97 12.03
CA LEU A 11 41.29 21.63 12.48
C LEU A 11 42.78 21.62 12.86
N PRO A 12 43.15 21.20 14.09
CA PRO A 12 44.55 21.05 14.47
C PRO A 12 45.21 19.90 13.69
N SER A 13 46.49 20.06 13.38
CA SER A 13 47.33 19.16 12.54
C SER A 13 47.50 17.72 13.05
N GLY A 14 46.76 17.32 14.10
CA GLY A 14 46.80 16.00 14.73
C GLY A 14 45.55 15.16 14.51
N THR A 15 44.53 15.62 13.77
CA THR A 15 43.44 14.74 13.37
C THR A 15 43.95 13.77 12.32
N GLY A 16 43.95 12.46 12.60
CA GLY A 16 44.48 11.40 11.72
C GLY A 16 43.83 11.23 10.34
N ALA A 17 43.19 12.27 9.81
CA ALA A 17 42.80 12.39 8.41
C ALA A 17 44.00 12.82 7.56
N LYS A 18 44.18 12.21 6.39
CA LYS A 18 45.25 12.60 5.46
C LYS A 18 44.93 13.98 4.89
N ASP A 19 45.93 14.86 4.80
CA ASP A 19 45.76 16.23 4.26
C ASP A 19 45.10 16.26 2.88
N ILE A 20 45.36 15.23 2.07
CA ILE A 20 44.78 15.07 0.72
C ILE A 20 43.25 14.91 0.78
N ASP A 21 42.73 14.19 1.78
CA ASP A 21 41.30 13.96 1.95
C ASP A 21 40.60 15.25 2.44
N LEU A 22 41.26 16.05 3.29
CA LEU A 22 40.76 17.34 3.74
C LEU A 22 40.73 18.38 2.60
N ILE A 23 41.75 18.39 1.75
CA ILE A 23 41.79 19.23 0.54
C ILE A 23 40.69 18.81 -0.44
N PHE A 24 40.50 17.51 -0.64
CA PHE A 24 39.44 16.98 -1.49
C PHE A 24 38.04 17.34 -0.97
N LEU A 25 37.80 17.17 0.33
CA LEU A 25 36.53 17.53 0.97
C LEU A 25 36.25 19.03 0.84
N ARG A 26 37.27 19.87 1.02
CA ARG A 26 37.19 21.32 0.78
C ARG A 26 36.83 21.61 -0.67
N GLY A 27 37.48 20.96 -1.63
CA GLY A 27 37.19 21.12 -3.07
C GLY A 27 35.75 20.76 -3.43
N ILE A 28 35.19 19.71 -2.84
CA ILE A 28 33.78 19.34 -3.01
C ILE A 28 32.86 20.41 -2.40
N MET A 29 33.14 20.86 -1.18
CA MET A 29 32.30 21.82 -0.46
C MET A 29 32.36 23.24 -1.05
N GLU A 30 33.47 23.60 -1.70
CA GLU A 30 33.61 24.86 -2.43
C GLU A 30 33.06 24.80 -3.86
N SER A 31 32.74 23.59 -4.35
CA SER A 31 32.20 23.39 -5.69
C SER A 31 30.91 24.20 -5.90
N PRO A 32 30.80 24.97 -7.00
CA PRO A 32 29.62 25.75 -7.30
C PRO A 32 28.37 24.88 -7.48
N ILE A 33 28.54 23.61 -7.88
CA ILE A 33 27.46 22.63 -8.01
C ILE A 33 26.91 22.28 -6.63
N VAL A 34 27.78 21.93 -5.68
CA VAL A 34 27.39 21.52 -4.32
C VAL A 34 26.77 22.68 -3.56
N ARG A 35 27.31 23.90 -3.69
CA ARG A 35 26.70 25.11 -3.13
C ARG A 35 25.32 25.41 -3.72
N SER A 36 25.16 25.21 -5.02
CA SER A 36 23.86 25.40 -5.69
C SER A 36 22.84 24.36 -5.24
N LEU A 37 23.28 23.10 -5.05
CA LEU A 37 22.47 22.01 -4.55
C LEU A 37 22.04 22.22 -3.10
N ALA A 38 22.95 22.70 -2.25
CA ALA A 38 22.67 23.05 -0.87
C ALA A 38 21.67 24.21 -0.75
N LYS A 39 21.86 25.28 -1.54
CA LYS A 39 20.89 26.38 -1.62
C LYS A 39 19.54 25.93 -2.16
N ALA A 40 19.52 24.97 -3.09
CA ALA A 40 18.28 24.38 -3.59
C ALA A 40 17.60 23.51 -2.52
N HIS A 41 18.37 22.77 -1.74
CA HIS A 41 17.88 21.97 -0.62
C HIS A 41 17.32 22.84 0.50
N GLU A 42 18.04 23.87 0.96
CA GLU A 42 17.55 24.86 1.95
C GLU A 42 16.27 25.55 1.45
N ARG A 43 16.20 25.93 0.16
CA ARG A 43 14.99 26.50 -0.45
C ARG A 43 13.82 25.52 -0.56
N LEU A 44 14.08 24.22 -0.60
CA LEU A 44 13.05 23.17 -0.63
C LEU A 44 12.60 22.78 0.78
N GLU A 45 13.49 22.89 1.77
CA GLU A 45 13.17 22.67 3.19
C GLU A 45 12.36 23.83 3.81
N GLU A 46 12.45 25.05 3.24
CA GLU A 46 11.80 26.24 3.80
C GLU A 46 10.32 26.47 3.39
N VAL A 47 9.62 25.50 2.80
CA VAL A 47 8.14 25.60 2.78
C VAL A 47 7.60 25.08 4.10
N LYS A 48 7.85 25.82 5.18
CA LYS A 48 7.11 25.64 6.43
C LYS A 48 5.67 26.03 6.16
N LEU A 49 4.83 25.04 5.87
CA LEU A 49 3.38 25.21 5.79
C LEU A 49 2.91 25.65 7.18
N GLN A 50 2.52 26.92 7.29
CA GLN A 50 1.87 27.47 8.48
C GLN A 50 0.40 27.65 8.17
N ALA A 51 -0.44 27.36 9.15
CA ALA A 51 -1.86 27.67 9.03
C ALA A 51 -2.02 29.19 8.90
N VAL A 52 -2.87 29.61 7.97
CA VAL A 52 -3.17 31.03 7.73
C VAL A 52 -3.87 31.64 8.95
N ARG A 53 -4.61 30.82 9.71
CA ARG A 53 -5.35 31.16 10.93
C ARG A 53 -5.57 29.90 11.78
N GLY A 54 -5.94 30.05 13.06
CA GLY A 54 -6.15 28.90 13.97
C GLY A 54 -7.47 28.94 14.75
N ASP A 55 -8.34 29.88 14.43
CA ASP A 55 -9.62 30.21 15.09
C ASP A 55 -10.78 30.23 14.08
N ASN A 56 -10.73 29.37 13.07
CA ASN A 56 -11.77 29.27 12.05
C ASN A 56 -13.11 28.76 12.61
N VAL A 57 -13.10 27.94 13.68
CA VAL A 57 -14.33 27.54 14.38
C VAL A 57 -15.05 28.76 14.96
N GLN A 58 -14.31 29.67 15.60
CA GLN A 58 -14.88 30.91 16.13
C GLN A 58 -15.40 31.79 14.99
N LEU A 59 -14.63 31.92 13.90
CA LEU A 59 -15.03 32.69 12.74
C LEU A 59 -16.33 32.17 12.10
N VAL A 60 -16.49 30.85 11.97
CA VAL A 60 -17.72 30.25 11.47
C VAL A 60 -18.90 30.53 12.41
N THR A 61 -18.66 30.51 13.72
CA THR A 61 -19.69 30.86 14.72
C THR A 61 -20.10 32.33 14.59
N ASP A 62 -19.14 33.25 14.46
CA ASP A 62 -19.42 34.68 14.28
C ASP A 62 -20.17 34.97 12.97
N ILE A 63 -19.85 34.23 11.90
CA ILE A 63 -20.57 34.30 10.63
C ILE A 63 -22.01 33.81 10.80
N LEU A 64 -22.23 32.67 11.46
CA LEU A 64 -23.58 32.15 11.72
C LEU A 64 -24.41 33.13 12.57
N ASP A 65 -23.82 33.72 13.61
CA ASP A 65 -24.47 34.73 14.44
C ASP A 65 -24.78 36.03 13.66
N SER A 66 -23.96 36.36 12.67
CA SER A 66 -24.19 37.51 11.80
C SER A 66 -25.28 37.24 10.76
N LEU A 67 -25.35 36.00 10.25
CA LEU A 67 -26.39 35.54 9.33
C LEU A 67 -27.76 35.46 10.02
N ASP A 68 -27.81 35.06 11.29
CA ASP A 68 -29.05 34.97 12.07
C ASP A 68 -29.67 36.35 12.39
N LYS A 69 -28.84 37.40 12.38
CA LYS A 69 -29.26 38.80 12.60
C LYS A 69 -29.77 39.49 11.34
N LEU A 70 -29.69 38.86 10.17
CA LEU A 70 -30.18 39.45 8.93
C LEU A 70 -31.71 39.33 8.85
N PRO A 71 -32.43 40.46 8.71
CA PRO A 71 -33.87 40.41 8.46
C PRO A 71 -34.11 40.02 6.99
N ASP A 72 -34.85 38.92 6.82
CA ASP A 72 -35.35 38.30 5.58
C ASP A 72 -34.54 37.20 4.87
N LYS A 73 -35.32 36.25 4.32
CA LYS A 73 -34.96 34.95 3.75
C LYS A 73 -34.15 35.06 2.44
N ASP A 74 -32.92 35.52 2.51
CA ASP A 74 -31.98 35.31 1.40
C ASP A 74 -31.66 33.81 1.29
N ALA A 75 -32.06 33.20 0.18
CA ALA A 75 -31.83 31.79 -0.10
C ALA A 75 -30.33 31.44 -0.09
N ALA A 76 -29.47 32.37 -0.51
CA ALA A 76 -28.02 32.19 -0.48
C ALA A 76 -27.47 32.23 0.96
N ALA A 77 -28.02 33.10 1.82
CA ALA A 77 -27.65 33.15 3.23
C ALA A 77 -28.11 31.89 3.98
N ALA A 78 -29.31 31.39 3.67
CA ALA A 78 -29.83 30.14 4.22
C ALA A 78 -29.03 28.91 3.73
N GLU A 79 -28.63 28.89 2.46
CA GLU A 79 -27.76 27.84 1.90
C GLU A 79 -26.38 27.86 2.56
N LEU A 80 -25.78 29.05 2.73
CA LEU A 80 -24.49 29.21 3.40
C LEU A 80 -24.57 28.76 4.86
N ALA A 81 -25.62 29.16 5.60
CA ALA A 81 -25.83 28.72 6.96
C ALA A 81 -25.98 27.20 7.04
N ARG A 82 -26.70 26.57 6.10
CA ARG A 82 -26.85 25.11 6.02
C ARG A 82 -25.49 24.43 5.82
N ILE A 83 -24.69 24.89 4.85
CA ILE A 83 -23.36 24.32 4.56
C ILE A 83 -22.42 24.47 5.77
N LEU A 84 -22.38 25.65 6.40
CA LEU A 84 -21.53 25.90 7.57
C LEU A 84 -21.98 25.09 8.79
N GLN A 85 -23.24 24.67 8.85
CA GLN A 85 -23.78 23.85 9.92
C GLN A 85 -23.65 22.34 9.68
N GLU A 86 -23.29 21.89 8.47
CA GLU A 86 -23.15 20.47 8.14
C GLU A 86 -22.09 19.79 9.02
N PRO A 87 -22.36 18.56 9.53
CA PRO A 87 -21.46 17.88 10.47
C PRO A 87 -20.04 17.72 9.92
N HIS A 88 -19.93 17.35 8.64
CA HIS A 88 -18.64 17.14 7.98
C HIS A 88 -17.84 18.44 7.83
N PHE A 89 -18.52 19.56 7.55
CA PHE A 89 -17.87 20.86 7.43
C PHE A 89 -17.36 21.35 8.79
N LYS A 90 -18.17 21.21 9.85
CA LYS A 90 -17.76 21.50 11.23
C LYS A 90 -16.56 20.66 11.66
N SER A 91 -16.61 19.34 11.46
CA SER A 91 -15.50 18.44 11.79
C SER A 91 -14.23 18.78 11.01
N LEU A 92 -14.34 19.22 9.75
CA LEU A 92 -13.20 19.65 8.94
C LEU A 92 -12.55 20.92 9.50
N ILE A 93 -13.34 21.92 9.89
CA ILE A 93 -12.83 23.17 10.47
C ILE A 93 -12.23 22.94 11.87
N GLU A 94 -12.86 22.10 12.69
CA GLU A 94 -12.29 21.69 13.98
C GLU A 94 -10.96 20.94 13.82
N ALA A 95 -10.87 20.04 12.85
CA ALA A 95 -9.63 19.33 12.54
C ALA A 95 -8.56 20.28 12.04
N HIS A 96 -8.93 21.23 11.17
CA HIS A 96 -8.04 22.29 10.70
C HIS A 96 -7.48 23.09 11.88
N ASP A 97 -8.32 23.57 12.80
CA ASP A 97 -7.86 24.40 13.93
C ASP A 97 -7.03 23.59 14.93
N LYS A 98 -7.34 22.31 15.15
CA LYS A 98 -6.48 21.39 15.92
C LYS A 98 -5.10 21.23 15.29
N VAL A 99 -5.04 21.15 13.96
CA VAL A 99 -3.76 21.10 13.22
C VAL A 99 -3.05 22.45 13.24
N ALA A 100 -3.75 23.55 13.02
CA ALA A 100 -3.19 24.89 13.10
C ALA A 100 -2.59 25.19 14.48
N ALA A 101 -3.26 24.73 15.54
CA ALA A 101 -2.81 24.83 16.93
C ALA A 101 -1.76 23.77 17.31
N LYS A 102 -1.24 23.00 16.34
CA LYS A 102 -0.23 21.94 16.53
C LYS A 102 -0.58 20.90 17.59
N HIS A 103 -1.87 20.66 17.85
CA HIS A 103 -2.33 19.66 18.81
C HIS A 103 -2.15 18.20 18.33
N TYR A 104 -1.52 17.99 17.17
CA TYR A 104 -0.99 16.70 16.73
C TYR A 104 0.46 16.46 17.16
N GLU A 105 1.18 17.51 17.60
CA GLU A 105 2.48 17.32 18.24
C GLU A 105 2.20 16.72 19.61
N ILE A 106 2.53 15.43 19.75
CA ILE A 106 2.57 14.74 21.04
C ILE A 106 3.37 15.64 21.99
N PRO A 107 2.79 16.12 23.11
CA PRO A 107 3.59 16.81 24.11
C PRO A 107 4.77 15.92 24.43
N HIS A 108 6.00 16.44 24.35
CA HIS A 108 7.14 15.81 25.00
C HIS A 108 6.66 15.43 26.41
N ALA A 109 6.53 14.12 26.66
CA ALA A 109 5.70 13.62 27.74
C ALA A 109 6.29 14.03 29.09
N ALA A 110 5.79 15.15 29.61
CA ALA A 110 5.54 15.28 31.03
C ALA A 110 4.48 14.23 31.36
N VAL A 111 4.92 13.22 32.12
CA VAL A 111 4.12 12.11 32.61
C VAL A 111 2.95 12.67 33.43
N ASN A 112 1.75 12.67 32.87
CA ASN A 112 0.52 12.83 33.63
C ASN A 112 -0.38 11.62 33.36
N SER A 113 -0.22 10.63 34.24
CA SER A 113 -1.14 9.54 34.49
C SER A 113 -2.49 10.12 34.90
N ASN A 114 -3.56 9.93 34.12
CA ASN A 114 -4.96 10.02 34.60
C ASN A 114 -6.02 9.48 33.62
N TYR A 115 -5.75 8.35 32.95
CA TYR A 115 -6.82 7.58 32.30
C TYR A 115 -6.65 6.10 32.60
N LEU A 116 -7.08 5.70 33.79
CA LEU A 116 -7.49 4.32 34.07
C LEU A 116 -8.53 4.38 35.18
N LEU A 117 -9.79 4.11 34.85
CA LEU A 117 -10.76 3.50 35.75
C LEU A 117 -11.94 3.03 34.90
N THR A 118 -11.85 1.79 34.42
CA THR A 118 -12.95 0.81 34.33
C THR A 118 -12.42 -0.46 33.67
N SER A 119 -11.70 -1.27 34.44
CA SER A 119 -11.71 -2.71 34.22
C SER A 119 -11.49 -3.39 35.57
N SER A 120 -12.53 -4.09 35.99
CA SER A 120 -12.56 -5.27 36.88
C SER A 120 -11.39 -5.44 37.86
N LEU A 121 -11.69 -5.20 39.14
CA LEU A 121 -10.85 -5.51 40.29
C LEU A 121 -10.54 -7.02 40.38
N MET A 122 -9.30 -7.41 40.08
CA MET A 122 -8.64 -8.55 40.70
C MET A 122 -7.56 -8.00 41.67
N PRO A 123 -7.22 -8.70 42.77
CA PRO A 123 -6.41 -8.12 43.84
C PRO A 123 -5.00 -7.77 43.33
N ALA A 124 -4.59 -6.51 43.53
CA ALA A 124 -3.40 -5.91 42.95
C ALA A 124 -2.04 -6.39 43.53
N ASP A 125 -2.01 -7.44 44.36
CA ASP A 125 -0.79 -7.83 45.12
C ASP A 125 -0.36 -9.30 44.94
N ALA A 126 -0.86 -10.00 43.92
CA ALA A 126 -0.41 -11.38 43.65
C ALA A 126 0.99 -11.41 43.01
N VAL A 127 2.02 -11.49 43.85
CA VAL A 127 3.42 -11.65 43.45
C VAL A 127 3.64 -13.01 42.77
N ARG A 128 4.28 -13.03 41.60
CA ARG A 128 4.66 -14.24 40.87
C ARG A 128 6.15 -14.50 41.00
N MET A 129 6.51 -15.73 41.36
CA MET A 129 7.89 -16.21 41.35
C MET A 129 8.18 -16.89 40.02
N ILE A 130 9.22 -16.45 39.31
CA ILE A 130 9.59 -16.96 37.99
C ILE A 130 11.03 -17.48 38.06
N GLY A 131 11.23 -18.75 37.72
CA GLY A 131 12.55 -19.35 37.58
C GLY A 131 13.00 -19.35 36.12
N ILE A 132 14.09 -18.65 35.81
CA ILE A 132 14.67 -18.56 34.46
C ILE A 132 16.03 -19.26 34.43
N GLN A 133 16.27 -20.03 33.38
CA GLN A 133 17.60 -20.61 33.12
C GLN A 133 18.42 -19.69 32.23
N LYS A 134 19.57 -19.22 32.73
CA LYS A 134 20.50 -18.33 32.03
C LYS A 134 21.85 -19.01 31.81
N LYS A 135 22.34 -19.04 30.58
CA LYS A 135 23.71 -19.47 30.26
C LYS A 135 24.72 -18.37 30.63
N ALA A 136 25.90 -18.77 31.09
CA ALA A 136 26.95 -17.83 31.48
C ALA A 136 27.35 -16.94 30.28
N GLY A 137 27.39 -15.62 30.50
CA GLY A 137 27.72 -14.62 29.48
C GLY A 137 26.60 -14.25 28.49
N GLU A 138 25.47 -14.97 28.46
CA GLU A 138 24.35 -14.67 27.55
C GLU A 138 23.39 -13.65 28.19
N PRO A 139 23.04 -12.53 27.52
CA PRO A 139 22.05 -11.61 28.05
C PRO A 139 20.65 -12.23 28.01
N LEU A 140 19.81 -11.89 29.00
CA LEU A 140 18.41 -12.34 29.05
C LEU A 140 17.55 -11.78 27.89
N GLY A 141 18.03 -10.73 27.22
CA GLY A 141 17.32 -10.08 26.13
C GLY A 141 16.13 -9.26 26.58
N VAL A 142 16.22 -8.64 27.76
CA VAL A 142 15.21 -7.73 28.29
C VAL A 142 15.82 -6.36 28.54
N THR A 143 15.03 -5.30 28.36
CA THR A 143 15.40 -3.94 28.74
C THR A 143 14.50 -3.45 29.85
N PHE A 144 15.05 -2.61 30.72
CA PHE A 144 14.36 -2.09 31.90
C PHE A 144 14.21 -0.58 31.82
N ARG A 145 13.16 -0.06 32.44
CA ARG A 145 12.97 1.37 32.69
C ARG A 145 12.45 1.57 34.11
N VAL A 146 12.72 2.74 34.67
CA VAL A 146 12.18 3.14 35.97
C VAL A 146 10.88 3.91 35.75
N VAL A 147 9.79 3.48 36.39
CA VAL A 147 8.51 4.20 36.41
C VAL A 147 8.09 4.38 37.86
N GLN A 148 7.96 5.62 38.33
CA GLN A 148 7.58 5.93 39.72
C GLN A 148 8.47 5.22 40.78
N GLY A 149 9.76 5.07 40.50
CA GLY A 149 10.71 4.40 41.40
C GLY A 149 10.77 2.87 41.26
N GLU A 150 9.87 2.29 40.48
CA GLU A 150 9.75 0.84 40.24
C GLU A 150 10.48 0.40 38.98
N MET A 151 11.09 -0.78 39.03
CA MET A 151 11.82 -1.38 37.90
C MET A 151 10.89 -2.18 37.00
N VAL A 152 10.57 -1.61 35.84
CA VAL A 152 9.59 -2.15 34.88
C VAL A 152 10.29 -2.71 33.66
N ILE A 153 9.87 -3.87 33.18
CA ILE A 153 10.31 -4.42 31.88
C ILE A 153 9.78 -3.53 30.75
N ALA A 154 10.70 -2.89 30.03
CA ALA A 154 10.38 -1.96 28.95
C ALA A 154 10.21 -2.65 27.60
N ARG A 155 11.02 -3.68 27.31
CA ARG A 155 10.99 -4.45 26.08
C ARG A 155 11.60 -5.84 26.30
N ILE A 156 11.11 -6.81 25.54
CA ILE A 156 11.68 -8.15 25.40
C ILE A 156 12.16 -8.30 23.96
N LEU A 157 13.42 -8.68 23.77
CA LEU A 157 14.02 -8.89 22.46
C LEU A 157 13.57 -10.24 21.88
N HIS A 158 13.06 -10.22 20.65
CA HIS A 158 12.59 -11.42 19.98
C HIS A 158 13.73 -12.43 19.74
N GLY A 159 13.47 -13.72 20.01
CA GLY A 159 14.47 -14.80 19.94
C GLY A 159 15.35 -14.95 21.19
N SER A 160 15.23 -14.06 22.18
CA SER A 160 15.94 -14.18 23.46
C SER A 160 15.49 -15.41 24.28
N SER A 161 16.23 -15.74 25.34
CA SER A 161 15.84 -16.80 26.28
C SER A 161 14.49 -16.50 26.94
N ILE A 162 14.24 -15.23 27.25
CA ILE A 162 12.96 -14.78 27.84
C ILE A 162 11.81 -14.85 26.83
N ASP A 163 12.02 -14.41 25.59
CA ASP A 163 11.00 -14.48 24.53
C ASP A 163 10.57 -15.93 24.25
N ARG A 164 11.53 -16.87 24.23
CA ARG A 164 11.24 -18.31 24.03
C ARG A 164 10.50 -18.96 25.20
N GLN A 165 10.72 -18.49 26.42
CA GLN A 165 10.08 -19.03 27.61
C GLN A 165 8.68 -18.43 27.85
N GLY A 166 8.43 -17.19 27.40
CA GLY A 166 7.12 -16.54 27.51
C GLY A 166 6.64 -16.29 28.94
N MET A 167 7.55 -16.33 29.93
CA MET A 167 7.20 -16.21 31.35
C MET A 167 7.14 -14.76 31.86
N LEU A 168 7.86 -13.85 31.19
CA LEU A 168 7.87 -12.42 31.48
C LEU A 168 7.18 -11.65 30.36
N HIS A 169 6.52 -10.55 30.71
CA HIS A 169 5.84 -9.68 29.77
C HIS A 169 6.33 -8.23 29.92
N THR A 170 6.19 -7.47 28.83
CA THR A 170 6.45 -6.03 28.88
C THR A 170 5.48 -5.37 29.85
N GLY A 171 6.00 -4.59 30.79
CA GLY A 171 5.21 -3.97 31.85
C GLY A 171 5.27 -4.68 33.21
N ASP A 172 5.81 -5.90 33.28
CA ASP A 172 6.05 -6.56 34.57
C ASP A 172 7.04 -5.78 35.42
N ILE A 173 6.80 -5.74 36.73
CA ILE A 173 7.66 -5.05 37.70
C ILE A 173 8.54 -6.09 38.40
N ILE A 174 9.86 -5.92 38.37
CA ILE A 174 10.79 -6.80 39.06
C ILE A 174 11.07 -6.24 40.44
N ARG A 175 10.72 -6.99 41.49
CA ARG A 175 10.95 -6.63 42.90
C ARG A 175 12.23 -7.23 43.44
N GLU A 176 12.49 -8.50 43.14
CA GLU A 176 13.67 -9.21 43.64
C GLU A 176 14.29 -10.09 42.55
N VAL A 177 15.62 -10.20 42.59
CA VAL A 177 16.40 -11.16 41.81
C VAL A 177 17.24 -12.00 42.76
N ASN A 178 17.04 -13.32 42.76
CA ASN A 178 17.73 -14.26 43.64
C ASN A 178 17.67 -13.86 45.13
N GLY A 179 16.54 -13.30 45.57
CA GLY A 179 16.32 -12.83 46.94
C GLY A 179 16.98 -11.49 47.28
N ARG A 180 17.58 -10.78 46.31
CA ARG A 180 18.03 -9.40 46.48
C ARG A 180 16.99 -8.43 45.93
N GLU A 181 16.63 -7.44 46.73
CA GLU A 181 15.75 -6.36 46.27
C GLU A 181 16.38 -5.56 45.14
N VAL A 182 15.54 -5.21 44.17
CA VAL A 182 15.93 -4.43 43.01
C VAL A 182 15.75 -2.95 43.33
N GLY A 183 16.85 -2.20 43.34
CA GLY A 183 16.82 -0.75 43.49
C GLY A 183 16.33 0.00 42.25
N SER A 184 16.20 1.33 42.36
CA SER A 184 15.70 2.19 41.26
C SER A 184 16.74 2.47 40.16
N ASN A 185 17.89 1.78 40.15
CA ASN A 185 18.96 1.98 39.16
C ASN A 185 19.01 0.81 38.14
N PRO A 186 18.66 1.04 36.85
CA PRO A 186 18.68 -0.01 35.83
C PRO A 186 20.06 -0.62 35.58
N HIS A 187 21.13 0.15 35.76
CA HIS A 187 22.49 -0.32 35.53
C HIS A 187 22.91 -1.37 36.56
N GLU A 188 22.57 -1.17 37.84
CA GLU A 188 22.83 -2.14 38.91
C GLU A 188 22.10 -3.46 38.66
N LEU A 189 20.83 -3.41 38.22
CA LEU A 189 20.09 -4.62 37.86
C LEU A 189 20.72 -5.33 36.66
N GLN A 190 21.18 -4.59 35.66
CA GLN A 190 21.87 -5.18 34.50
C GLN A 190 23.20 -5.84 34.88
N GLU A 191 23.97 -5.24 35.79
CA GLU A 191 25.21 -5.85 36.31
C GLU A 191 24.90 -7.10 37.14
N LEU A 192 23.93 -7.03 38.05
CA LEU A 192 23.49 -8.17 38.85
C LEU A 192 23.04 -9.34 37.97
N LEU A 193 22.24 -9.06 36.94
CA LEU A 193 21.77 -10.08 36.01
C LEU A 193 22.87 -10.58 35.09
N ARG A 194 23.92 -9.79 34.80
CA ARG A 194 25.08 -10.19 34.00
C ARG A 194 25.93 -11.23 34.74
N ASP A 195 26.15 -11.01 36.03
CA ASP A 195 27.00 -11.86 36.87
C ASP A 195 26.30 -13.15 37.31
N CYS A 196 24.96 -13.17 37.29
CA CYS A 196 24.20 -14.40 37.52
C CYS A 196 24.38 -15.41 36.37
N SER A 197 24.51 -16.69 36.69
CA SER A 197 24.46 -17.79 35.71
C SER A 197 23.76 -19.00 36.32
N GLY A 198 23.10 -19.82 35.49
CA GLY A 198 22.26 -20.92 35.95
C GLY A 198 20.81 -20.50 36.24
N SER A 199 20.24 -21.02 37.32
CA SER A 199 18.85 -20.75 37.70
C SER A 199 18.72 -19.39 38.39
N ILE A 200 18.04 -18.45 37.74
CA ILE A 200 17.71 -17.13 38.28
C ILE A 200 16.26 -17.15 38.73
N THR A 201 15.99 -16.74 39.97
CA THR A 201 14.64 -16.61 40.49
C THR A 201 14.27 -15.13 40.56
N LEU A 202 13.20 -14.75 39.87
CA LEU A 202 12.67 -13.38 39.87
C LEU A 202 11.35 -13.34 40.64
N LYS A 203 11.22 -12.37 41.51
CA LYS A 203 9.95 -12.01 42.14
C LYS A 203 9.36 -10.84 41.37
N VAL A 204 8.27 -11.09 40.65
CA VAL A 204 7.65 -10.09 39.79
C VAL A 204 6.24 -9.75 40.24
N LEU A 205 5.88 -8.48 40.12
CA LEU A 205 4.49 -8.04 40.13
C LEU A 205 3.99 -8.11 38.68
N PRO A 206 3.11 -9.05 38.32
CA PRO A 206 2.56 -9.12 36.98
C PRO A 206 1.76 -7.85 36.71
N SER A 207 2.05 -7.18 35.61
CA SER A 207 1.14 -6.14 35.13
C SER A 207 0.02 -6.88 34.41
N TYR A 208 -1.15 -7.03 35.03
CA TYR A 208 -2.38 -7.51 34.39
C TYR A 208 -2.94 -6.49 33.39
N ARG A 209 -2.07 -5.87 32.60
CA ARG A 209 -2.46 -5.38 31.29
C ARG A 209 -2.25 -6.57 30.39
N ASP A 210 -3.34 -7.21 29.98
CA ASP A 210 -3.37 -7.88 28.68
C ASP A 210 -2.91 -6.81 27.68
N THR A 211 -1.60 -6.70 27.43
CA THR A 211 -1.12 -6.04 26.24
C THR A 211 -1.65 -6.91 25.13
N PRO A 212 -2.66 -6.47 24.34
CA PRO A 212 -3.09 -7.25 23.21
C PRO A 212 -1.83 -7.59 22.41
N ALA A 213 -1.68 -8.87 22.06
CA ALA A 213 -0.56 -9.30 21.25
C ALA A 213 -0.42 -8.30 20.10
N PRO A 214 0.81 -7.79 19.82
CA PRO A 214 0.98 -6.78 18.78
C PRO A 214 0.28 -7.28 17.51
N PRO A 215 -0.51 -6.41 16.85
CA PRO A 215 -1.32 -6.82 15.72
C PRO A 215 -0.42 -7.54 14.71
N GLN A 216 -0.77 -8.78 14.36
CA GLN A 216 0.01 -9.57 13.42
C GLN A 216 -0.12 -8.92 12.05
N VAL A 217 0.95 -8.27 11.59
CA VAL A 217 0.96 -7.59 10.29
C VAL A 217 1.50 -8.54 9.23
N TYR A 218 0.66 -8.87 8.25
CA TYR A 218 1.07 -9.63 7.08
C TYR A 218 1.15 -8.72 5.86
N LEU A 219 2.25 -8.81 5.12
CA LEU A 219 2.49 -8.03 3.91
C LEU A 219 2.66 -8.96 2.71
N LYS A 220 2.09 -8.54 1.58
CA LYS A 220 2.32 -9.09 0.24
C LYS A 220 3.21 -8.12 -0.55
N PRO A 221 4.45 -8.47 -0.92
CA PRO A 221 5.31 -7.62 -1.72
C PRO A 221 4.94 -7.67 -3.21
N HIS A 222 4.99 -6.53 -3.89
CA HIS A 222 4.78 -6.42 -5.34
C HIS A 222 6.08 -6.41 -6.15
N PHE A 223 7.20 -6.78 -5.51
CA PHE A 223 8.52 -6.91 -6.12
C PHE A 223 9.26 -8.11 -5.53
N SER A 224 10.35 -8.52 -6.19
CA SER A 224 11.23 -9.58 -5.69
C SER A 224 12.48 -8.95 -5.08
N TYR A 225 12.96 -9.53 -3.98
CA TYR A 225 14.12 -9.05 -3.25
C TYR A 225 15.15 -10.16 -3.08
N ASN A 226 16.40 -9.85 -3.43
CA ASN A 226 17.55 -10.72 -3.22
C ASN A 226 18.60 -10.00 -2.36
N PRO A 227 18.83 -10.43 -1.10
CA PRO A 227 19.79 -9.80 -0.21
C PRO A 227 21.24 -9.97 -0.66
N ALA A 228 21.56 -11.01 -1.45
CA ALA A 228 22.93 -11.23 -1.94
C ALA A 228 23.40 -10.09 -2.88
N THR A 229 22.46 -9.54 -3.66
CA THR A 229 22.70 -8.44 -4.60
C THR A 229 22.59 -7.06 -3.97
N ASP A 230 22.15 -6.97 -2.71
CA ASP A 230 21.92 -5.70 -2.04
C ASP A 230 23.19 -5.23 -1.33
N ASN A 231 23.67 -4.04 -1.69
CA ASN A 231 24.85 -3.42 -1.07
C ASN A 231 24.50 -2.54 0.13
N LEU A 232 23.22 -2.23 0.34
CA LEU A 232 22.76 -1.39 1.45
C LEU A 232 22.39 -2.22 2.69
N ILE A 233 22.29 -3.55 2.56
CA ILE A 233 21.94 -4.41 3.69
C ILE A 233 23.10 -4.48 4.70
N PRO A 234 22.83 -4.30 6.01
CA PRO A 234 23.88 -4.34 7.03
C PRO A 234 24.64 -5.67 7.08
N CYS A 235 23.93 -6.78 6.90
CA CYS A 235 24.48 -8.13 6.82
C CYS A 235 23.70 -8.96 5.80
N LYS A 236 24.37 -9.44 4.75
CA LYS A 236 23.73 -10.19 3.67
C LYS A 236 23.12 -11.52 4.14
N GLU A 237 23.76 -12.16 5.11
CA GLU A 237 23.32 -13.44 5.70
C GLU A 237 22.04 -13.27 6.53
N ALA A 238 21.83 -12.08 7.10
CA ALA A 238 20.62 -11.75 7.86
C ALA A 238 19.44 -11.38 6.94
N GLY A 239 19.64 -11.26 5.63
CA GLY A 239 18.61 -10.86 4.69
C GLY A 239 17.62 -11.96 4.35
N LEU A 240 16.33 -11.62 4.30
CA LEU A 240 15.27 -12.53 3.88
C LEU A 240 14.96 -12.32 2.39
N ALA A 241 15.37 -13.26 1.54
CA ALA A 241 15.02 -13.25 0.12
C ALA A 241 13.53 -13.57 -0.08
N PHE A 242 12.82 -12.82 -0.92
CA PHE A 242 11.42 -13.08 -1.27
C PHE A 242 11.10 -12.80 -2.73
N SER A 243 10.05 -13.43 -3.22
CA SER A 243 9.52 -13.19 -4.54
C SER A 243 8.24 -12.36 -4.47
N LYS A 244 7.95 -11.65 -5.56
CA LYS A 244 6.68 -10.95 -5.73
C LYS A 244 5.51 -11.90 -5.46
N GLY A 245 4.61 -11.51 -4.56
CA GLY A 245 3.43 -12.29 -4.17
C GLY A 245 3.60 -13.21 -2.97
N ASP A 246 4.82 -13.38 -2.44
CA ASP A 246 5.04 -14.10 -1.17
C ASP A 246 4.26 -13.45 -0.02
N ILE A 247 3.90 -14.20 1.03
CA ILE A 247 3.28 -13.61 2.23
C ILE A 247 4.31 -13.55 3.35
N LEU A 248 4.56 -12.34 3.84
CA LEU A 248 5.55 -12.02 4.86
C LEU A 248 4.84 -11.61 6.14
N HIS A 249 5.16 -12.26 7.26
CA HIS A 249 4.75 -11.82 8.59
C HIS A 249 5.81 -10.86 9.12
N VAL A 250 5.45 -9.60 9.30
CA VAL A 250 6.34 -8.57 9.83
C VAL A 250 6.36 -8.66 11.36
N VAL A 251 7.54 -8.85 11.90
CA VAL A 251 7.77 -8.98 13.35
C VAL A 251 8.17 -7.63 13.96
N ASN A 252 8.97 -6.83 13.23
CA ASN A 252 9.46 -5.55 13.72
C ASN A 252 9.58 -4.51 12.59
N LYS A 253 9.07 -3.30 12.83
CA LYS A 253 9.11 -2.13 11.92
C LYS A 253 9.88 -0.93 12.50
N GLU A 254 10.60 -1.11 13.60
CA GLU A 254 11.27 0.00 14.32
C GLU A 254 12.35 0.70 13.49
N ASP A 255 13.12 -0.06 12.69
CA ASP A 255 14.12 0.53 11.81
C ASP A 255 13.43 1.11 10.55
N PRO A 256 13.66 2.40 10.23
CA PRO A 256 13.04 3.05 9.07
C PRO A 256 13.40 2.46 7.71
N ASN A 257 14.53 1.73 7.60
CA ASN A 257 15.07 1.20 6.35
C ASN A 257 14.98 -0.33 6.26
N TRP A 258 15.02 -1.03 7.40
CA TRP A 258 15.13 -2.49 7.45
C TRP A 258 14.12 -3.10 8.42
N TRP A 259 13.08 -3.73 7.90
CA TRP A 259 12.11 -4.43 8.74
C TRP A 259 12.54 -5.87 8.97
N GLN A 260 12.17 -6.43 10.13
CA GLN A 260 12.31 -7.86 10.39
C GLN A 260 11.01 -8.56 10.02
N ALA A 261 11.11 -9.57 9.17
CA ALA A 261 9.97 -10.36 8.74
C ALA A 261 10.36 -11.84 8.63
N ARG A 262 9.35 -12.69 8.53
CA ARG A 262 9.51 -14.11 8.18
C ARG A 262 8.50 -14.49 7.12
N LYS A 263 8.84 -15.45 6.25
CA LYS A 263 7.86 -16.03 5.33
C LYS A 263 6.85 -16.88 6.10
N VAL A 264 5.58 -16.75 5.75
CA VAL A 264 4.53 -17.61 6.31
C VAL A 264 4.77 -19.09 5.99
N VAL A 265 5.31 -19.37 4.80
CA VAL A 265 5.68 -20.72 4.36
C VAL A 265 7.19 -20.91 4.51
N GLY A 266 7.61 -21.67 5.53
CA GLY A 266 8.98 -22.18 5.65
C GLY A 266 10.08 -21.18 6.04
N GLY A 267 9.75 -20.04 6.65
CA GLY A 267 10.72 -18.96 6.87
C GLY A 267 11.36 -18.88 8.26
N ALA A 268 12.69 -18.77 8.30
CA ALA A 268 13.41 -18.10 9.38
C ALA A 268 13.17 -16.57 9.32
N THR A 269 13.34 -15.89 10.45
CA THR A 269 13.27 -14.42 10.51
C THR A 269 14.50 -13.81 9.85
N GLY A 270 14.31 -12.78 9.04
CA GLY A 270 15.39 -12.02 8.42
C GLY A 270 14.97 -10.60 8.06
N LEU A 271 15.92 -9.82 7.55
CA LEU A 271 15.75 -8.42 7.19
C LEU A 271 15.18 -8.29 5.78
N ILE A 272 14.15 -7.45 5.66
CA ILE A 272 13.57 -7.01 4.40
C ILE A 272 13.68 -5.48 4.29
N PRO A 273 13.81 -4.93 3.07
CA PRO A 273 13.78 -3.48 2.90
C PRO A 273 12.42 -2.93 3.34
N SER A 274 12.43 -1.86 4.12
CA SER A 274 11.21 -1.16 4.49
C SER A 274 10.52 -0.57 3.27
N GLN A 275 9.24 -0.21 3.43
CA GLN A 275 8.52 0.54 2.41
C GLN A 275 9.27 1.83 2.03
N PHE A 276 9.72 2.59 3.02
CA PHE A 276 10.45 3.85 2.81
C PHE A 276 11.76 3.65 2.02
N LEU A 277 12.55 2.62 2.35
CA LEU A 277 13.81 2.34 1.64
C LEU A 277 13.55 1.99 0.17
N GLU A 278 12.52 1.18 -0.09
CA GLU A 278 12.22 0.74 -1.45
C GLU A 278 11.58 1.84 -2.30
N GLU A 279 10.72 2.69 -1.71
CA GLU A 279 10.23 3.91 -2.34
C GLU A 279 11.39 4.83 -2.72
N LYS A 280 12.35 5.02 -1.81
CA LYS A 280 13.57 5.80 -2.07
C LYS A 280 14.33 5.23 -3.26
N ARG A 281 14.58 3.91 -3.29
CA ARG A 281 15.26 3.25 -4.42
C ARG A 281 14.56 3.50 -5.75
N LYS A 282 13.24 3.37 -5.79
CA LYS A 282 12.45 3.55 -7.03
C LYS A 282 12.26 5.01 -7.43
N ALA A 283 12.32 5.95 -6.49
CA ALA A 283 12.27 7.39 -6.78
C ALA A 283 13.54 7.91 -7.46
N PHE A 284 14.71 7.32 -7.17
CA PHE A 284 16.00 7.73 -7.74
C PHE A 284 16.37 7.04 -9.06
N VAL A 285 15.61 6.04 -9.50
CA VAL A 285 15.79 5.45 -10.82
C VAL A 285 15.15 6.37 -11.86
N ARG A 286 15.98 6.97 -12.75
CA ARG A 286 15.48 7.47 -14.03
C ARG A 286 14.82 6.28 -14.72
N ARG A 287 13.49 6.25 -14.78
CA ARG A 287 12.82 5.29 -15.65
C ARG A 287 13.28 5.61 -17.06
N ASP A 288 13.89 4.63 -17.72
CA ASP A 288 14.29 4.74 -19.10
C ASP A 288 13.14 5.37 -19.87
N CYS A 289 13.43 6.51 -20.49
CA CYS A 289 12.48 7.16 -21.37
C CYS A 289 12.08 6.11 -22.42
N ASP A 290 10.78 5.99 -22.71
CA ASP A 290 10.29 5.25 -23.87
C ASP A 290 10.97 5.82 -25.13
N SER A 291 12.12 5.26 -25.49
CA SER A 291 12.86 5.55 -26.72
C SER A 291 12.18 4.81 -27.86
N SER A 292 10.99 5.28 -28.21
CA SER A 292 10.36 4.97 -29.48
C SER A 292 9.75 6.26 -30.01
N GLY A 293 10.63 7.09 -30.59
CA GLY A 293 10.25 8.29 -31.33
C GLY A 293 11.21 9.47 -31.15
N SER A 294 12.30 9.46 -31.92
CA SER A 294 13.18 10.59 -32.29
C SER A 294 14.61 10.53 -31.75
N GLY A 295 15.51 10.08 -32.64
CA GLY A 295 16.82 10.70 -32.88
C GLY A 295 17.81 10.76 -31.73
N MET A 296 18.74 9.81 -31.73
CA MET A 296 20.05 9.95 -31.13
C MET A 296 20.81 11.07 -31.84
N LEU A 297 21.02 12.22 -31.19
CA LEU A 297 22.09 13.16 -31.51
C LEU A 297 22.37 14.11 -30.34
N CYS A 298 23.61 14.05 -29.87
CA CYS A 298 24.24 15.03 -28.99
C CYS A 298 24.13 16.43 -29.60
N GLY A 299 23.84 17.45 -28.79
CA GLY A 299 23.96 18.86 -29.21
C GLY A 299 22.90 19.79 -28.59
N THR A 300 23.33 20.56 -27.60
CA THR A 300 22.91 21.94 -27.32
C THR A 300 21.66 22.46 -28.05
N ARG A 301 20.51 22.54 -27.35
CA ARG A 301 19.54 23.64 -27.55
C ARG A 301 18.50 23.73 -26.43
N THR A 302 18.47 24.92 -25.85
CA THR A 302 17.55 25.42 -24.82
C THR A 302 16.11 25.49 -25.32
N ALA A 303 15.39 24.37 -25.35
CA ALA A 303 13.94 24.40 -25.45
C ALA A 303 13.35 24.56 -24.03
N LYS A 304 13.01 25.80 -23.66
CA LYS A 304 12.19 26.10 -22.47
C LYS A 304 10.85 25.36 -22.61
N LYS A 305 10.74 24.15 -22.04
CA LYS A 305 9.45 23.48 -21.83
C LYS A 305 8.58 24.43 -21.01
N LYS A 306 7.54 25.01 -21.62
CA LYS A 306 6.49 25.75 -20.92
C LYS A 306 6.04 24.90 -19.72
N LYS A 307 6.23 25.40 -18.50
CA LYS A 307 5.61 24.86 -17.29
C LYS A 307 4.09 24.90 -17.52
N LYS A 308 3.51 23.76 -17.94
CA LYS A 308 2.07 23.58 -17.86
C LYS A 308 1.73 23.64 -16.36
N LYS A 309 0.99 24.66 -15.94
CA LYS A 309 0.35 24.66 -14.62
C LYS A 309 -0.51 23.40 -14.56
N MET A 310 -0.12 22.44 -13.72
CA MET A 310 -0.87 21.21 -13.52
C MET A 310 -2.13 21.53 -12.75
N MET A 311 -3.26 21.56 -13.44
CA MET A 311 -4.58 21.45 -12.82
C MET A 311 -4.95 19.97 -12.76
N TYR A 312 -5.38 19.50 -11.58
CA TYR A 312 -5.96 18.18 -11.38
C TYR A 312 -7.25 18.08 -12.21
N LEU A 313 -7.15 17.48 -13.38
CA LEU A 313 -8.31 17.05 -14.16
C LEU A 313 -8.30 15.52 -14.14
N THR A 314 -9.20 14.92 -13.37
CA THR A 314 -9.37 13.47 -13.15
C THR A 314 -9.37 12.64 -14.45
N ALA A 315 -9.80 13.24 -15.57
CA ALA A 315 -9.79 12.63 -16.90
C ALA A 315 -8.39 12.36 -17.49
N LYS A 316 -7.30 12.86 -16.86
CA LYS A 316 -5.91 12.63 -17.28
C LYS A 316 -5.10 11.82 -16.27
N ASN A 317 -5.76 10.96 -15.48
CA ASN A 317 -5.11 10.14 -14.47
C ASN A 317 -4.10 9.11 -15.02
N ALA A 318 -4.14 8.75 -16.30
CA ALA A 318 -3.23 7.76 -16.89
C ALA A 318 -1.73 8.11 -16.79
N GLU A 319 -1.39 9.41 -16.65
CA GLU A 319 0.00 9.84 -16.40
C GLU A 319 0.37 9.66 -14.92
N PHE A 320 -0.58 9.86 -14.01
CA PHE A 320 -0.43 9.65 -12.56
C PHE A 320 -0.31 8.16 -12.19
N ASP A 321 -0.96 7.27 -12.94
CA ASP A 321 -0.85 5.82 -12.77
C ASP A 321 0.58 5.32 -12.89
N ARG A 322 1.42 6.03 -13.66
CA ARG A 322 2.84 5.70 -13.77
C ARG A 322 3.56 5.92 -12.44
N TYR A 323 3.07 6.79 -11.56
CA TYR A 323 3.73 7.17 -10.32
C TYR A 323 3.19 6.44 -9.08
N GLU A 324 2.14 5.63 -9.21
CA GLU A 324 1.67 4.75 -8.13
C GLU A 324 2.70 3.63 -7.89
N LEU A 325 3.38 3.67 -6.74
CA LEU A 325 4.39 2.69 -6.34
C LEU A 325 3.81 1.81 -5.23
N GLN A 326 3.01 0.81 -5.58
CA GLN A 326 2.60 -0.20 -4.60
C GLN A 326 3.79 -1.13 -4.32
N ILE A 327 4.43 -0.99 -3.16
CA ILE A 327 5.59 -1.80 -2.74
C ILE A 327 5.13 -3.05 -1.98
N TYR A 328 4.39 -2.81 -0.90
CA TYR A 328 3.78 -3.83 -0.05
C TYR A 328 2.28 -3.56 0.04
N GLU A 329 1.49 -4.62 0.13
CA GLU A 329 0.06 -4.58 0.44
C GLU A 329 -0.16 -5.31 1.76
N GLU A 330 -0.83 -4.65 2.71
CA GLU A 330 -1.18 -5.30 3.97
C GLU A 330 -2.37 -6.24 3.74
N VAL A 331 -2.22 -7.49 4.17
CA VAL A 331 -3.18 -8.55 3.89
C VAL A 331 -3.65 -9.27 5.17
N ALA A 332 -4.88 -9.77 5.13
CA ALA A 332 -5.47 -10.65 6.13
C ALA A 332 -5.81 -12.00 5.51
N LYS A 333 -5.65 -13.07 6.29
CA LYS A 333 -6.03 -14.43 5.88
C LYS A 333 -7.51 -14.65 6.21
N MET A 334 -8.31 -14.88 5.18
CA MET A 334 -9.73 -15.19 5.29
C MET A 334 -9.98 -16.69 5.04
N PRO A 335 -11.00 -17.28 5.69
CA PRO A 335 -11.46 -18.63 5.32
C PRO A 335 -11.90 -18.67 3.85
N PRO A 336 -12.02 -19.85 3.23
CA PRO A 336 -12.49 -19.95 1.84
C PRO A 336 -13.84 -19.25 1.66
N PHE A 337 -13.94 -18.42 0.62
CA PHE A 337 -15.15 -17.65 0.33
C PHE A 337 -15.28 -17.35 -1.17
N GLN A 338 -16.52 -17.14 -1.62
CA GLN A 338 -16.79 -16.77 -2.99
C GLN A 338 -16.47 -15.29 -3.25
N ARG A 339 -15.63 -15.02 -4.26
CA ARG A 339 -15.38 -13.66 -4.74
C ARG A 339 -16.62 -13.10 -5.42
N LYS A 340 -16.92 -11.82 -5.16
CA LYS A 340 -18.04 -11.13 -5.81
C LYS A 340 -17.77 -10.91 -7.30
N THR A 341 -16.53 -10.59 -7.68
CA THR A 341 -16.17 -10.34 -9.08
C THR A 341 -14.92 -11.13 -9.51
N LEU A 342 -14.94 -11.62 -10.76
CA LEU A 342 -13.80 -12.19 -11.46
C LEU A 342 -13.46 -11.27 -12.63
N VAL A 343 -12.28 -10.64 -12.59
CA VAL A 343 -11.91 -9.61 -13.55
C VAL A 343 -10.84 -10.13 -14.51
N LEU A 344 -11.16 -10.20 -15.80
CA LEU A 344 -10.25 -10.63 -16.86
C LEU A 344 -9.63 -9.41 -17.56
N ILE A 345 -8.34 -9.20 -17.33
CA ILE A 345 -7.56 -8.09 -17.88
C ILE A 345 -6.60 -8.59 -18.95
N GLY A 346 -6.40 -7.84 -20.02
CA GLY A 346 -5.53 -8.27 -21.12
C GLY A 346 -5.73 -7.45 -22.38
N ALA A 347 -4.81 -7.61 -23.34
CA ALA A 347 -4.87 -6.91 -24.61
C ALA A 347 -6.15 -7.24 -25.39
N GLN A 348 -6.53 -6.37 -26.33
CA GLN A 348 -7.62 -6.65 -27.24
C GLN A 348 -7.26 -7.85 -28.13
N GLY A 349 -8.19 -8.80 -28.30
CA GLY A 349 -7.94 -9.98 -29.14
C GLY A 349 -7.22 -11.14 -28.44
N VAL A 350 -6.79 -11.00 -27.18
CA VAL A 350 -6.07 -12.04 -26.44
C VAL A 350 -6.94 -13.23 -25.97
N GLY A 351 -8.25 -13.22 -26.25
CA GLY A 351 -9.15 -14.33 -25.92
C GLY A 351 -9.95 -14.20 -24.60
N ARG A 352 -9.95 -13.02 -23.95
CA ARG A 352 -10.71 -12.76 -22.70
C ARG A 352 -12.19 -13.12 -22.81
N ARG A 353 -12.84 -12.69 -23.88
CA ARG A 353 -14.27 -12.94 -24.12
C ARG A 353 -14.57 -14.43 -24.28
N SER A 354 -13.69 -15.18 -24.96
CA SER A 354 -13.84 -16.62 -25.15
C SER A 354 -13.77 -17.37 -23.82
N LEU A 355 -12.80 -17.03 -22.96
CA LEU A 355 -12.67 -17.59 -21.61
C LEU A 355 -13.88 -17.24 -20.73
N LYS A 356 -14.31 -15.97 -20.75
CA LYS A 356 -15.50 -15.50 -20.03
C LYS A 356 -16.75 -16.31 -20.41
N ASN A 357 -17.05 -16.37 -21.70
CA ASN A 357 -18.26 -17.03 -22.18
C ASN A 357 -18.27 -18.53 -21.83
N ARG A 358 -17.11 -19.18 -21.93
CA ARG A 358 -16.97 -20.59 -21.56
C ARG A 358 -17.23 -20.83 -20.07
N LEU A 359 -16.72 -19.96 -19.18
CA LEU A 359 -17.00 -20.06 -17.74
C LEU A 359 -18.50 -19.93 -17.44
N VAL A 360 -19.17 -18.95 -18.05
CA VAL A 360 -20.61 -18.71 -17.86
C VAL A 360 -21.44 -19.91 -18.35
N VAL A 361 -21.08 -20.50 -19.49
CA VAL A 361 -21.78 -21.67 -20.04
C VAL A 361 -21.61 -22.91 -19.18
N ILE A 362 -20.41 -23.15 -18.62
CA ILE A 362 -20.15 -24.33 -17.79
C ILE A 362 -20.94 -24.29 -16.48
N ASN A 363 -21.08 -23.12 -15.86
CA ASN A 363 -21.83 -23.02 -14.60
C ASN A 363 -22.62 -21.70 -14.51
N PRO A 364 -23.81 -21.62 -15.16
CA PRO A 364 -24.62 -20.41 -15.20
C PRO A 364 -25.26 -20.06 -13.84
N LEU A 365 -25.34 -21.03 -12.92
CA LEU A 365 -25.82 -20.81 -11.55
C LEU A 365 -24.76 -20.15 -10.66
N ARG A 366 -23.47 -20.30 -10.99
CA ARG A 366 -22.37 -19.73 -10.22
C ARG A 366 -21.86 -18.43 -10.81
N TYR A 367 -21.85 -18.32 -12.13
CA TYR A 367 -21.27 -17.20 -12.85
C TYR A 367 -22.34 -16.39 -13.58
N GLY A 368 -22.22 -15.07 -13.48
CA GLY A 368 -22.99 -14.13 -14.30
C GLY A 368 -22.06 -13.17 -15.02
N THR A 369 -22.61 -12.44 -15.99
CA THR A 369 -21.91 -11.34 -16.66
C THR A 369 -22.89 -10.18 -16.82
N THR A 370 -22.36 -8.98 -17.02
CA THR A 370 -23.16 -7.78 -17.24
C THR A 370 -23.53 -7.65 -18.71
N VAL A 371 -24.69 -7.05 -18.97
CA VAL A 371 -25.09 -6.63 -20.32
C VAL A 371 -24.61 -5.19 -20.52
N PRO A 372 -23.75 -4.90 -21.52
CA PRO A 372 -23.25 -3.56 -21.75
C PRO A 372 -24.35 -2.64 -22.29
N PHE A 373 -24.27 -1.36 -21.97
CA PHE A 373 -25.16 -0.32 -22.46
C PHE A 373 -24.58 0.33 -23.71
N THR A 374 -25.45 0.76 -24.62
CA THR A 374 -25.04 1.53 -25.80
C THR A 374 -26.04 2.61 -26.16
N SER A 375 -25.54 3.72 -26.72
CA SER A 375 -26.37 4.78 -27.32
C SER A 375 -26.80 4.49 -28.76
N ARG A 376 -26.31 3.39 -29.35
CA ARG A 376 -26.64 2.98 -30.72
C ARG A 376 -28.12 2.58 -30.80
N ARG A 377 -28.75 2.76 -31.96
CA ARG A 377 -30.09 2.19 -32.21
C ARG A 377 -30.02 0.66 -32.35
N PRO A 378 -31.00 -0.10 -31.82
CA PRO A 378 -31.08 -1.54 -32.03
C PRO A 378 -31.26 -1.89 -33.50
N ARG A 379 -30.64 -2.98 -33.97
CA ARG A 379 -30.90 -3.58 -35.29
C ARG A 379 -32.16 -4.46 -35.23
N GLU A 380 -32.70 -4.82 -36.39
CA GLU A 380 -33.96 -5.59 -36.50
C GLU A 380 -33.94 -6.93 -35.74
N GLU A 381 -32.77 -7.57 -35.66
CA GLU A 381 -32.58 -8.85 -34.93
C GLU A 381 -32.08 -8.70 -33.48
N GLU A 382 -31.83 -7.48 -33.01
CA GLU A 382 -31.32 -7.23 -31.66
C GLU A 382 -32.46 -6.95 -30.68
N LYS A 383 -32.49 -7.71 -29.58
CA LYS A 383 -33.41 -7.46 -28.47
C LYS A 383 -32.72 -6.70 -27.35
N ASP A 384 -33.42 -5.72 -26.79
CA ASP A 384 -32.97 -4.96 -25.63
C ASP A 384 -32.77 -5.88 -24.42
N GLY A 385 -31.69 -5.66 -23.67
CA GLY A 385 -31.33 -6.44 -22.50
C GLY A 385 -30.72 -7.81 -22.78
N GLN A 386 -30.55 -8.21 -24.06
CA GLN A 386 -29.93 -9.49 -24.40
C GLN A 386 -28.42 -9.34 -24.65
N ASN A 387 -28.05 -8.64 -25.73
CA ASN A 387 -26.65 -8.38 -26.08
C ASN A 387 -26.20 -6.98 -25.65
N TYR A 388 -27.14 -6.03 -25.69
CA TYR A 388 -26.95 -4.65 -25.27
C TYR A 388 -28.23 -4.13 -24.61
N CYS A 389 -28.06 -3.21 -23.67
CA CYS A 389 -29.12 -2.34 -23.20
C CYS A 389 -29.05 -1.02 -23.99
N PHE A 390 -30.10 -0.71 -24.75
CA PHE A 390 -30.16 0.46 -25.62
C PHE A 390 -30.73 1.66 -24.87
N VAL A 391 -29.95 2.73 -24.78
CA VAL A 391 -30.30 3.95 -24.04
C VAL A 391 -30.10 5.20 -24.90
N ALA A 392 -30.82 6.28 -24.61
CA ALA A 392 -30.59 7.55 -25.27
C ALA A 392 -29.18 8.09 -24.95
N ARG A 393 -28.53 8.73 -25.93
CA ARG A 393 -27.17 9.26 -25.75
C ARG A 393 -27.12 10.29 -24.62
N GLU A 394 -28.11 11.18 -24.54
CA GLU A 394 -28.20 12.23 -23.52
C GLU A 394 -28.30 11.63 -22.11
N GLN A 395 -29.07 10.55 -21.96
CA GLN A 395 -29.18 9.84 -20.69
C GLN A 395 -27.87 9.16 -20.31
N MET A 396 -27.20 8.51 -21.28
CA MET A 396 -25.91 7.87 -21.05
C MET A 396 -24.83 8.88 -20.65
N GLU A 397 -24.79 10.06 -21.29
CA GLU A 397 -23.86 11.14 -20.94
C GLU A 397 -24.12 11.70 -19.53
N LYS A 398 -25.39 11.86 -19.16
CA LYS A 398 -25.77 12.24 -17.78
C LYS A 398 -25.28 11.22 -16.76
N ASP A 399 -25.52 9.94 -17.00
CA ASP A 399 -25.12 8.84 -16.12
C ASP A 399 -23.59 8.72 -15.98
N ILE A 400 -22.86 8.96 -17.07
CA ILE A 400 -21.40 9.02 -17.08
C ILE A 400 -20.92 10.17 -16.19
N LYS A 401 -21.54 11.35 -16.30
CA LYS A 401 -21.22 12.52 -15.46
C LYS A 401 -21.49 12.26 -13.97
N GLU A 402 -22.52 11.47 -13.68
CA GLU A 402 -22.87 11.00 -12.34
C GLU A 402 -22.01 9.81 -11.86
N SER A 403 -21.01 9.37 -12.63
CA SER A 403 -20.09 8.28 -12.27
C SER A 403 -20.79 6.92 -12.04
N ARG A 404 -21.90 6.66 -12.74
CA ARG A 404 -22.65 5.38 -12.67
C ARG A 404 -22.08 4.28 -13.57
N TYR A 405 -21.13 4.63 -14.43
CA TYR A 405 -20.45 3.72 -15.35
C TYR A 405 -19.07 3.35 -14.81
N LEU A 406 -18.79 2.05 -14.76
CA LEU A 406 -17.47 1.52 -14.43
C LEU A 406 -16.46 1.89 -15.52
N GLU A 407 -16.85 1.67 -16.78
CA GLU A 407 -16.09 2.04 -17.95
C GLU A 407 -17.05 2.48 -19.06
N HIS A 408 -16.58 3.42 -19.87
CA HIS A 408 -17.30 3.87 -21.06
C HIS A 408 -16.30 4.26 -22.15
N GLY A 409 -16.76 4.20 -23.39
CA GLY A 409 -15.98 4.57 -24.57
C GLY A 409 -16.89 4.90 -25.74
N GLU A 410 -16.33 5.57 -26.73
CA GLU A 410 -17.02 5.91 -27.96
C GLU A 410 -16.47 5.07 -29.12
N TYR A 411 -17.36 4.47 -29.89
CA TYR A 411 -17.04 3.71 -31.08
C TYR A 411 -18.07 3.99 -32.16
N ASP A 412 -17.59 4.38 -33.35
CA ASP A 412 -18.43 4.71 -34.51
C ASP A 412 -19.56 5.73 -34.18
N GLY A 413 -19.19 6.80 -33.46
CA GLY A 413 -20.11 7.86 -33.03
C GLY A 413 -21.13 7.47 -31.97
N ASN A 414 -21.06 6.25 -31.43
CA ASN A 414 -21.96 5.74 -30.40
C ASN A 414 -21.20 5.47 -29.10
N LEU A 415 -21.85 5.73 -27.97
CA LEU A 415 -21.32 5.42 -26.65
C LEU A 415 -21.59 3.96 -26.31
N TYR A 416 -20.64 3.35 -25.61
CA TYR A 416 -20.71 2.01 -25.04
C TYR A 416 -20.17 2.05 -23.62
N GLY A 417 -20.73 1.26 -22.71
CA GLY A 417 -20.22 1.21 -21.35
C GLY A 417 -20.88 0.16 -20.47
N THR A 418 -20.25 -0.12 -19.34
CA THR A 418 -20.74 -1.06 -18.34
C THR A 418 -21.14 -0.29 -17.08
N LYS A 419 -22.40 -0.42 -16.65
CA LYS A 419 -22.88 0.21 -15.41
C LYS A 419 -22.40 -0.55 -14.19
N ILE A 420 -22.19 0.18 -13.09
CA ILE A 420 -21.84 -0.39 -11.79
C ILE A 420 -23.03 -1.20 -11.23
N ASP A 421 -24.25 -0.67 -11.35
CA ASP A 421 -25.49 -1.32 -10.88
C ASP A 421 -25.66 -2.73 -11.47
N SER A 422 -25.31 -2.94 -12.74
CA SER A 422 -25.37 -4.26 -13.37
C SER A 422 -24.44 -5.29 -12.73
N ILE A 423 -23.34 -4.84 -12.12
CA ILE A 423 -22.44 -5.71 -11.36
C ILE A 423 -23.14 -6.13 -10.05
N HIS A 424 -23.80 -5.19 -9.38
CA HIS A 424 -24.55 -5.45 -8.16
C HIS A 424 -25.69 -6.43 -8.39
N GLU A 425 -26.47 -6.28 -9.46
CA GLU A 425 -27.54 -7.21 -9.84
C GLU A 425 -27.03 -8.67 -9.94
N VAL A 426 -25.85 -8.88 -10.52
CA VAL A 426 -25.26 -10.22 -10.63
C VAL A 426 -24.81 -10.76 -9.27
N VAL A 427 -24.20 -9.91 -8.44
CA VAL A 427 -23.71 -10.26 -7.10
C VAL A 427 -24.87 -10.54 -6.14
N GLU A 428 -25.92 -9.74 -6.16
CA GLU A 428 -27.15 -9.91 -5.37
C GLU A 428 -27.90 -11.19 -5.73
N ALA A 429 -27.81 -11.63 -6.99
CA ALA A 429 -28.28 -12.94 -7.42
C ALA A 429 -27.42 -14.12 -6.91
N GLY A 430 -26.43 -13.88 -6.04
CA GLY A 430 -25.55 -14.91 -5.46
C GLY A 430 -24.47 -15.43 -6.41
N ARG A 431 -24.26 -14.78 -7.56
CA ARG A 431 -23.31 -15.21 -8.59
C ARG A 431 -22.04 -14.38 -8.55
N THR A 432 -20.92 -14.98 -8.93
CA THR A 432 -19.68 -14.24 -9.21
C THR A 432 -19.81 -13.55 -10.56
N CYS A 433 -19.70 -12.21 -10.57
CA CYS A 433 -19.77 -11.43 -11.79
C CYS A 433 -18.43 -11.47 -12.56
N ILE A 434 -18.44 -12.02 -13.77
CA ILE A 434 -17.28 -12.08 -14.65
C ILE A 434 -17.24 -10.84 -15.56
N LEU A 435 -16.15 -10.09 -15.47
CA LEU A 435 -15.93 -8.80 -16.13
C LEU A 435 -14.72 -8.88 -17.07
N ASP A 436 -14.89 -8.50 -18.35
CA ASP A 436 -13.82 -8.38 -19.34
C ASP A 436 -13.50 -6.92 -19.67
N VAL A 437 -13.12 -6.15 -18.65
CA VAL A 437 -12.95 -4.68 -18.66
C VAL A 437 -11.54 -4.21 -19.01
N ASN A 438 -11.37 -2.91 -19.22
CA ASN A 438 -10.08 -2.24 -19.36
C ASN A 438 -9.31 -2.23 -18.02
N PRO A 439 -7.96 -2.36 -18.01
CA PRO A 439 -7.16 -2.22 -16.79
C PRO A 439 -7.47 -0.99 -15.92
N GLN A 440 -7.89 0.12 -16.53
CA GLN A 440 -8.27 1.34 -15.80
C GLN A 440 -9.43 1.14 -14.81
N ALA A 441 -10.34 0.22 -15.11
CA ALA A 441 -11.49 -0.11 -14.26
C ALA A 441 -11.06 -0.69 -12.89
N LEU A 442 -9.84 -1.23 -12.78
CA LEU A 442 -9.33 -1.82 -11.54
C LEU A 442 -9.25 -0.83 -10.38
N LYS A 443 -9.14 0.48 -10.67
CA LYS A 443 -9.12 1.53 -9.64
C LYS A 443 -10.45 1.67 -8.92
N VAL A 444 -11.54 1.39 -9.63
CA VAL A 444 -12.89 1.40 -9.06
C VAL A 444 -13.18 0.03 -8.45
N LEU A 445 -12.73 -1.06 -9.10
CA LEU A 445 -13.05 -2.42 -8.67
C LEU A 445 -12.23 -2.90 -7.47
N LYS A 446 -11.01 -2.43 -7.21
CA LYS A 446 -10.15 -2.95 -6.12
C LYS A 446 -10.58 -2.43 -4.74
N THR A 447 -11.80 -2.75 -4.33
CA THR A 447 -12.44 -2.34 -3.07
C THR A 447 -13.14 -3.52 -2.39
N ALA A 448 -13.51 -3.33 -1.12
CA ALA A 448 -14.31 -4.29 -0.35
C ALA A 448 -15.70 -4.54 -0.96
N GLU A 449 -16.21 -3.58 -1.74
CA GLU A 449 -17.49 -3.65 -2.42
C GLU A 449 -17.49 -4.76 -3.48
N PHE A 450 -16.48 -4.80 -4.35
CA PHE A 450 -16.41 -5.74 -5.48
C PHE A 450 -15.51 -6.96 -5.23
N MET A 451 -14.60 -6.90 -4.24
CA MET A 451 -13.63 -7.95 -3.88
C MET A 451 -13.13 -8.74 -5.11
N PRO A 452 -12.46 -8.08 -6.07
CA PRO A 452 -12.12 -8.70 -7.33
C PRO A 452 -11.03 -9.75 -7.16
N PHE A 453 -11.17 -10.84 -7.91
CA PHE A 453 -10.05 -11.70 -8.28
C PHE A 453 -9.58 -11.34 -9.68
N VAL A 454 -8.39 -10.77 -9.80
CA VAL A 454 -7.90 -10.17 -11.04
C VAL A 454 -6.98 -11.15 -11.76
N VAL A 455 -7.42 -11.63 -12.91
CA VAL A 455 -6.65 -12.53 -13.78
C VAL A 455 -6.18 -11.77 -15.02
N PHE A 456 -4.88 -11.66 -15.16
CA PHE A 456 -4.27 -11.12 -16.37
C PHE A 456 -4.04 -12.22 -17.41
N ILE A 457 -4.67 -12.07 -18.57
CA ILE A 457 -4.49 -12.92 -19.73
C ILE A 457 -3.42 -12.28 -20.61
N ALA A 458 -2.20 -12.82 -20.51
CA ALA A 458 -1.06 -12.40 -21.28
C ALA A 458 -1.11 -12.96 -22.69
N ALA A 459 -0.79 -12.10 -23.67
CA ALA A 459 -0.54 -12.55 -25.03
C ALA A 459 0.69 -13.49 -25.06
N PRO A 460 0.63 -14.58 -25.86
CA PRO A 460 1.79 -15.41 -26.12
C PRO A 460 2.78 -14.66 -27.04
N GLU A 461 3.89 -15.30 -27.37
CA GLU A 461 4.84 -14.77 -28.35
C GLU A 461 4.17 -14.56 -29.72
N LEU A 462 4.68 -13.59 -30.49
CA LEU A 462 4.07 -13.17 -31.76
C LEU A 462 3.86 -14.33 -32.73
N ASP A 463 4.84 -15.22 -32.85
CA ASP A 463 4.77 -16.37 -33.76
C ASP A 463 3.69 -17.38 -33.32
N THR A 464 3.57 -17.60 -32.01
CA THR A 464 2.52 -18.46 -31.43
C THR A 464 1.15 -17.83 -31.64
N LEU A 465 1.00 -16.53 -31.38
CA LEU A 465 -0.25 -15.80 -31.61
C LEU A 465 -0.66 -15.85 -33.08
N ARG A 466 0.30 -15.74 -34.00
CA ARG A 466 0.07 -15.86 -35.46
C ARG A 466 -0.42 -17.26 -35.82
N ALA A 467 0.21 -18.31 -35.30
CA ALA A 467 -0.20 -19.68 -35.54
C ALA A 467 -1.61 -19.97 -35.00
N MET A 468 -1.93 -19.46 -33.79
CA MET A 468 -3.26 -19.59 -33.20
C MET A 468 -4.32 -18.88 -34.04
N HIS A 469 -4.07 -17.63 -34.46
CA HIS A 469 -5.01 -16.88 -35.29
C HIS A 469 -5.26 -17.59 -36.63
N LYS A 470 -4.20 -18.10 -37.27
CA LYS A 470 -4.31 -18.91 -38.48
C LYS A 470 -5.18 -20.15 -38.26
N ALA A 471 -4.95 -20.91 -37.19
CA ALA A 471 -5.74 -22.09 -36.88
C ALA A 471 -7.24 -21.78 -36.67
N VAL A 472 -7.57 -20.66 -36.01
CA VAL A 472 -8.96 -20.22 -35.80
C VAL A 472 -9.62 -19.79 -37.11
N VAL A 473 -8.87 -19.15 -38.02
CA VAL A 473 -9.35 -18.81 -39.37
C VAL A 473 -9.56 -20.07 -40.22
N ASP A 474 -8.59 -20.99 -40.23
CA ASP A 474 -8.65 -22.25 -40.98
C ASP A 474 -9.80 -23.14 -40.50
N ALA A 475 -10.12 -23.10 -39.20
CA ALA A 475 -11.26 -23.79 -38.61
C ALA A 475 -12.61 -23.08 -38.84
N GLY A 476 -12.62 -21.90 -39.46
CA GLY A 476 -13.85 -21.14 -39.74
C GLY A 476 -14.51 -20.51 -38.51
N LEU A 477 -13.83 -20.47 -37.36
CA LEU A 477 -14.37 -19.88 -36.12
C LEU A 477 -14.35 -18.35 -36.13
N THR A 478 -13.59 -17.72 -37.02
CA THR A 478 -13.59 -16.26 -37.20
C THR A 478 -13.48 -15.87 -38.65
N THR A 479 -14.26 -14.87 -39.07
CA THR A 479 -14.16 -14.23 -40.39
C THR A 479 -13.21 -13.04 -40.38
N LYS A 480 -12.74 -12.60 -39.20
CA LYS A 480 -11.87 -11.44 -39.06
C LYS A 480 -10.41 -11.82 -39.27
N LEU A 481 -9.88 -11.45 -40.43
CA LEU A 481 -8.46 -11.52 -40.74
C LEU A 481 -7.73 -10.39 -40.02
N LEU A 482 -6.90 -10.75 -39.04
CA LEU A 482 -6.01 -9.81 -38.36
C LEU A 482 -4.73 -9.65 -39.18
N THR A 483 -4.27 -8.41 -39.34
CA THR A 483 -2.97 -8.16 -39.97
C THR A 483 -1.84 -8.49 -39.00
N GLU A 484 -0.63 -8.71 -39.53
CA GLU A 484 0.55 -8.91 -38.69
C GLU A 484 0.79 -7.72 -37.73
N ASN A 485 0.48 -6.50 -38.18
CA ASN A 485 0.55 -5.30 -37.35
C ASN A 485 -0.44 -5.34 -36.18
N ASP A 486 -1.63 -5.93 -36.36
CA ASP A 486 -2.62 -6.06 -35.28
C ASP A 486 -2.20 -7.11 -34.24
N LEU A 487 -1.58 -8.21 -34.69
CA LEU A 487 -1.02 -9.21 -33.79
C LEU A 487 0.15 -8.62 -32.98
N LYS A 488 1.04 -7.86 -33.63
CA LYS A 488 2.13 -7.16 -32.97
C LYS A 488 1.61 -6.15 -31.94
N LYS A 489 0.62 -5.34 -32.28
CA LYS A 489 -0.06 -4.42 -31.34
C LYS A 489 -0.62 -5.16 -30.12
N THR A 490 -1.17 -6.36 -30.32
CA THR A 490 -1.71 -7.18 -29.22
C THR A 490 -0.61 -7.60 -28.24
N VAL A 491 0.54 -8.05 -28.75
CA VAL A 491 1.70 -8.43 -27.94
C VAL A 491 2.29 -7.21 -27.21
N ASP A 492 2.48 -6.10 -27.92
CA ASP A 492 3.02 -4.86 -27.36
C ASP A 492 2.12 -4.28 -26.26
N GLU A 493 0.80 -4.25 -26.51
CA GLU A 493 -0.19 -3.79 -25.53
C GLU A 493 -0.26 -4.73 -24.32
N SER A 494 -0.20 -6.05 -24.52
CA SER A 494 -0.12 -7.02 -23.41
C SER A 494 1.11 -6.76 -22.53
N ALA A 495 2.27 -6.54 -23.13
CA ALA A 495 3.49 -6.22 -22.39
C ALA A 495 3.36 -4.87 -21.65
N ARG A 496 2.73 -3.86 -22.25
CA ARG A 496 2.46 -2.57 -21.63
C ARG A 496 1.53 -2.68 -20.42
N ILE A 497 0.40 -3.38 -20.57
CA ILE A 497 -0.56 -3.62 -19.48
C ILE A 497 0.13 -4.34 -18.33
N ARG A 498 0.93 -5.38 -18.63
CA ARG A 498 1.69 -6.10 -17.60
C ARG A 498 2.64 -5.16 -16.84
N ARG A 499 3.40 -4.31 -17.52
CA ARG A 499 4.33 -3.38 -16.84
C ARG A 499 3.58 -2.39 -15.94
N ALA A 500 2.46 -1.84 -16.41
CA ALA A 500 1.72 -0.81 -15.69
C ALA A 500 0.87 -1.36 -14.53
N TYR A 501 0.20 -2.51 -14.71
CA TYR A 501 -0.83 -2.99 -13.78
C TYR A 501 -0.48 -4.29 -13.06
N SER A 502 0.74 -4.83 -13.20
CA SER A 502 1.04 -6.14 -12.61
C SER A 502 0.91 -6.21 -11.09
N HIS A 503 0.86 -5.09 -10.37
CA HIS A 503 0.61 -5.07 -8.93
C HIS A 503 -0.87 -5.36 -8.58
N TYR A 504 -1.80 -5.12 -9.51
CA TYR A 504 -3.21 -5.45 -9.34
C TYR A 504 -3.52 -6.94 -9.56
N PHE A 505 -2.65 -7.69 -10.24
CA PHE A 505 -2.98 -9.05 -10.68
C PHE A 505 -2.80 -10.07 -9.55
N ASP A 506 -3.80 -10.93 -9.37
CA ASP A 506 -3.71 -12.10 -8.51
C ASP A 506 -3.12 -13.30 -9.26
N LEU A 507 -3.42 -13.41 -10.56
CA LEU A 507 -2.95 -14.49 -11.42
C LEU A 507 -2.58 -13.95 -12.81
N THR A 508 -1.55 -14.54 -13.43
CA THR A 508 -1.21 -14.31 -14.83
C THR A 508 -1.26 -15.64 -15.59
N ILE A 509 -2.03 -15.68 -16.68
CA ILE A 509 -2.16 -16.83 -17.57
C ILE A 509 -1.68 -16.40 -18.95
N ILE A 510 -0.69 -17.09 -19.51
CA ILE A 510 -0.31 -16.92 -20.92
C ILE A 510 -1.28 -17.73 -21.76
N ASN A 511 -1.96 -17.08 -22.71
CA ASN A 511 -2.92 -17.74 -23.59
C ASN A 511 -2.25 -18.19 -24.90
N ASP A 512 -1.42 -19.22 -24.81
CA ASP A 512 -0.81 -19.93 -25.95
C ASP A 512 -1.70 -21.07 -26.49
N ASN A 513 -2.68 -21.51 -25.70
CA ASN A 513 -3.70 -22.47 -26.07
C ASN A 513 -4.97 -22.19 -25.25
N LEU A 514 -6.11 -22.04 -25.92
CA LEU A 514 -7.36 -21.62 -25.28
C LEU A 514 -7.89 -22.63 -24.25
N ASP A 515 -7.74 -23.95 -24.52
CA ASP A 515 -8.18 -25.00 -23.61
C ASP A 515 -7.31 -25.04 -22.36
N LYS A 516 -5.98 -25.07 -22.53
CA LYS A 516 -5.06 -25.07 -21.38
C LYS A 516 -5.18 -23.79 -20.54
N ALA A 517 -5.39 -22.65 -21.18
CA ALA A 517 -5.63 -21.39 -20.48
C ALA A 517 -6.95 -21.42 -19.70
N PHE A 518 -7.99 -22.04 -20.27
CA PHE A 518 -9.27 -22.25 -19.62
C PHE A 518 -9.16 -23.17 -18.40
N ASP A 519 -8.48 -24.32 -18.53
CA ASP A 519 -8.30 -25.27 -17.44
C ASP A 519 -7.58 -24.61 -16.25
N LYS A 520 -6.51 -23.84 -16.53
CA LYS A 520 -5.80 -23.06 -15.50
C LYS A 520 -6.69 -22.02 -14.82
N LEU A 521 -7.55 -21.34 -15.60
CA LEU A 521 -8.48 -20.35 -15.07
C LEU A 521 -9.53 -21.02 -14.19
N GLN A 522 -10.08 -22.15 -14.63
CA GLN A 522 -11.07 -22.91 -13.89
C GLN A 522 -10.49 -23.42 -12.57
N GLU A 523 -9.32 -24.07 -12.60
CA GLU A 523 -8.62 -24.55 -11.40
C GLU A 523 -8.34 -23.42 -10.41
N ALA A 524 -7.90 -22.25 -10.91
CA ALA A 524 -7.65 -21.09 -10.05
C ALA A 524 -8.93 -20.60 -9.37
N VAL A 525 -10.04 -20.52 -10.10
CA VAL A 525 -11.32 -20.07 -9.54
C VAL A 525 -11.89 -21.11 -8.56
N GLU A 526 -11.75 -22.41 -8.84
CA GLU A 526 -12.17 -23.49 -7.94
C GLU A 526 -11.42 -23.47 -6.61
N ARG A 527 -10.10 -23.21 -6.62
CA ARG A 527 -9.31 -23.09 -5.39
C ARG A 527 -9.79 -21.97 -4.47
N LEU A 528 -10.36 -20.88 -4.99
CA LEU A 528 -10.90 -19.80 -4.15
C LEU A 528 -12.00 -20.29 -3.19
N PHE A 529 -12.73 -21.34 -3.56
CA PHE A 529 -13.81 -21.91 -2.73
C PHE A 529 -13.31 -22.89 -1.67
N ILE A 530 -12.10 -23.43 -1.83
CA ILE A 530 -11.61 -24.55 -1.02
C ILE A 530 -10.47 -24.09 -0.11
N GLU A 531 -9.64 -23.17 -0.59
CA GLU A 531 -8.44 -22.71 0.09
C GLU A 531 -8.66 -21.37 0.81
N PRO A 532 -8.06 -21.16 1.99
CA PRO A 532 -8.01 -19.86 2.63
C PRO A 532 -7.34 -18.82 1.72
N GLN A 533 -7.87 -17.60 1.71
CA GLN A 533 -7.42 -16.55 0.81
C GLN A 533 -6.74 -15.40 1.56
N TRP A 534 -5.70 -14.84 0.97
CA TRP A 534 -5.11 -13.57 1.43
C TRP A 534 -5.77 -12.42 0.69
N VAL A 535 -6.35 -11.48 1.44
CA VAL A 535 -7.02 -10.29 0.90
C VAL A 535 -6.47 -9.03 1.54
N PRO A 536 -6.53 -7.86 0.88
CA PRO A 536 -6.21 -6.60 1.52
C PRO A 536 -6.94 -6.43 2.85
N VAL A 537 -6.25 -5.92 3.87
CA VAL A 537 -6.83 -5.64 5.20
C VAL A 537 -8.03 -4.71 5.09
N SER A 538 -8.00 -3.74 4.17
CA SER A 538 -9.10 -2.81 3.89
C SER A 538 -10.37 -3.46 3.35
N TRP A 539 -10.35 -4.76 3.03
CA TRP A 539 -11.55 -5.50 2.62
C TRP A 539 -12.22 -6.22 3.79
N VAL A 540 -11.57 -6.26 4.96
CA VAL A 540 -12.02 -7.01 6.14
C VAL A 540 -12.38 -6.08 7.29
N TYR A 541 -11.60 -5.02 7.50
CA TYR A 541 -11.73 -4.10 8.64
C TYR A 541 -12.23 -2.73 8.24
#